data_AF-V9GH15-F1
#
_entry.id   AF-V9GH15-F1
#
_cell.length_a   1.000
_cell.length_b   1.000
_cell.length_c   1.000
_cell.angle_alpha   90.00
_cell.angle_beta   90.00
_cell.angle_gamma   90.00
#
_symmetry.space_group_name_H-M   'P 1'
#
loop_
_entity.id
_entity.type
_entity.pdbx_description
1 polymer ?
#
loop_
_entity_poly.entity_id
_entity_poly.type
_entity_poly.pdbx_seq_one_letter_code
_entity_poly.pdbx_strand_id
1 'polypeptide(L)' 'MESFFSHLKTEGLYPYDIRKLPEAQSRIEQYIRFYNQRRPQRKLNKLTPVEYRRQFAV' A
#
# COMPACT_ATOMS: atom_id res chain seq x y z
N MET A 1 4.18 -2.11 15.05
CA MET A 1 4.05 -1.15 13.92
C MET A 1 3.70 -1.95 12.69
N GLU A 2 2.60 -1.65 12.02
CA GLU A 2 2.30 -2.22 10.70
C GLU A 2 3.20 -1.53 9.66
N SER A 3 4.24 -2.22 9.16
CA SER A 3 5.18 -1.66 8.19
C SER A 3 4.63 -1.79 6.77
N PHE A 4 4.74 -0.72 5.97
CA PHE A 4 4.39 -0.76 4.54
C PHE A 4 5.11 -1.91 3.82
N PHE A 5 6.41 -2.08 4.06
CA PHE A 5 7.21 -3.11 3.40
C PHE A 5 6.83 -4.53 3.81
N SER A 6 6.40 -4.73 5.06
CA SER A 6 5.91 -6.04 5.49
C SER A 6 4.64 -6.42 4.72
N HIS A 7 3.67 -5.51 4.61
CA HIS A 7 2.43 -5.79 3.87
C HIS A 7 2.65 -5.89 2.37
N LEU A 8 3.51 -5.04 1.77
CA LEU A 8 3.85 -5.14 0.36
C LEU A 8 4.40 -6.54 0.03
N LYS A 9 5.29 -7.08 0.87
CA LYS A 9 5.81 -8.44 0.69
C LYS A 9 4.70 -9.48 0.81
N THR A 10 3.93 -9.47 1.89
CA THR A 10 2.97 -10.55 2.19
C THR A 10 1.71 -10.51 1.33
N GLU A 11 1.22 -9.32 0.96
CA GLU A 11 -0.03 -9.13 0.22
C GLU A 11 0.22 -8.82 -1.26
N GLY A 12 1.30 -8.08 -1.55
CA GLY A 12 1.59 -7.57 -2.89
C GLY A 12 2.55 -8.43 -3.70
N LEU A 13 3.47 -9.18 -3.08
CA LEU A 13 4.53 -9.91 -3.80
C LEU A 13 4.45 -11.43 -3.63
N TYR A 14 4.54 -11.94 -2.39
CA TYR A 14 4.63 -13.38 -2.09
C TYR A 14 3.50 -14.25 -2.66
N PRO A 15 2.24 -13.79 -2.74
CA PRO A 15 1.17 -14.64 -3.28
C PRO A 15 1.27 -14.90 -4.79
N TYR A 16 2.26 -14.36 -5.49
CA TYR A 16 2.29 -14.32 -6.94
C TYR A 16 3.63 -14.82 -7.47
N ASP A 17 3.55 -15.61 -8.53
CA ASP A 17 4.72 -16.14 -9.25
C ASP A 17 5.27 -15.09 -10.23
N ILE A 18 6.00 -14.13 -9.68
CA ILE A 18 6.57 -13.00 -10.44
C ILE A 18 7.85 -13.46 -11.13
N ARG A 19 7.83 -13.53 -12.45
CA ARG A 19 8.97 -14.07 -13.24
C ARG A 19 9.82 -13.00 -13.91
N LYS A 20 9.34 -11.75 -13.96
CA LYS A 20 9.99 -10.65 -14.68
C LYS A 20 9.97 -9.36 -13.88
N LEU A 21 11.00 -8.54 -14.05
CA LEU A 21 11.11 -7.24 -13.37
C LEU A 21 9.92 -6.29 -13.66
N PRO A 22 9.41 -6.16 -14.90
CA PRO A 22 8.25 -5.29 -15.17
C PRO A 22 6.98 -5.74 -14.45
N GLU A 23 6.82 -7.04 -14.22
CA GLU A 23 5.70 -7.58 -13.45
C GLU A 23 5.82 -7.20 -11.97
N ALA A 24 7.02 -7.31 -11.39
CA ALA A 24 7.28 -6.85 -10.03
C ALA A 24 6.97 -5.34 -9.88
N GLN A 25 7.44 -4.52 -10.82
CA GLN A 25 7.23 -3.07 -10.82
C GLN A 25 5.74 -2.72 -10.87
N SER A 26 4.99 -3.29 -11.81
CA SER A 26 3.55 -3.06 -11.95
C SER A 26 2.80 -3.39 -10.65
N ARG A 27 3.18 -4.50 -9.99
CA ARG A 27 2.52 -4.96 -8.77
C ARG A 27 2.85 -4.06 -7.58
N ILE A 28 4.09 -3.58 -7.48
CA ILE A 28 4.49 -2.57 -6.48
C ILE A 28 3.71 -1.28 -6.68
N GLU A 29 3.60 -0.78 -7.91
CA GLU A 29 2.86 0.44 -8.22
C GLU A 29 1.37 0.32 -7.87
N GLN A 30 0.74 -0.80 -8.24
CA GLN A 30 -0.65 -1.09 -7.88
C GLN A 30 -0.83 -1.14 -6.36
N TYR A 31 0.10 -1.79 -5.65
CA TYR A 31 0.04 -1.90 -4.20
C TYR A 31 0.23 -0.55 -3.51
N ILE A 32 1.13 0.31 -4.01
CA ILE A 32 1.31 1.69 -3.51
C ILE A 32 0.01 2.49 -3.64
N ARG A 33 -0.69 2.38 -4.78
CA ARG A 33 -1.98 3.07 -4.98
C ARG A 33 -3.03 2.55 -4.00
N PHE A 34 -3.17 1.21 -3.90
CA PHE A 34 -4.07 0.58 -2.95
C PHE A 34 -3.80 1.01 -1.50
N TYR A 35 -2.53 0.94 -1.07
CA TYR A 35 -2.12 1.29 0.29
C TYR A 35 -2.43 2.74 0.64
N ASN A 36 -2.20 3.66 -0.29
CA ASN A 36 -2.40 5.09 -0.06
C ASN A 36 -3.86 5.55 -0.15
N GLN A 37 -4.67 4.91 -1.01
CA GLN A 37 -6.01 5.40 -1.36
C GLN A 37 -7.14 4.53 -0.82
N ARG A 38 -6.89 3.26 -0.53
CA ARG A 38 -7.95 2.29 -0.19
C ARG A 38 -7.73 1.54 1.11
N ARG A 39 -6.50 1.41 1.61
CA ARG A 39 -6.22 0.67 2.86
C ARG A 39 -6.57 1.49 4.10
N PRO A 40 -7.57 1.10 4.90
CA PRO A 40 -7.88 1.75 6.17
C PRO A 40 -6.78 1.45 7.19
N GLN A 41 -6.26 2.46 7.88
CA GLN A 41 -5.22 2.25 8.88
C GLN A 41 -5.74 2.56 10.28
N ARG A 42 -5.65 1.57 11.19
CA ARG A 42 -6.10 1.75 12.59
C ARG A 42 -5.42 2.95 13.28
N LYS A 43 -4.16 3.21 12.94
CA LYS A 43 -3.38 4.35 13.45
C LYS A 43 -3.85 5.71 12.93
N LEU A 44 -4.53 5.74 11.78
CA LEU A 44 -5.06 6.94 11.16
C LEU A 44 -6.57 7.03 11.38
N ASN A 45 -7.09 6.52 12.52
CA ASN A 45 -8.53 6.48 12.80
C ASN A 45 -9.36 5.79 11.69
N LYS A 46 -8.80 4.71 11.10
CA LYS A 46 -9.37 3.97 9.96
C LYS A 46 -9.44 4.76 8.65
N LEU A 47 -8.77 5.91 8.57
CA LEU A 47 -8.59 6.63 7.32
C LEU A 47 -7.48 6.01 6.49
N THR A 48 -7.53 6.26 5.19
CA THR A 48 -6.40 6.02 4.29
C THR A 48 -5.34 7.11 4.45
N PRO A 49 -4.07 6.85 4.06
CA PRO A 49 -3.03 7.87 4.09
C PRO A 49 -3.38 9.17 3.35
N VAL A 50 -4.08 9.08 2.21
CA VAL A 50 -4.52 10.25 1.46
C VAL A 50 -5.61 11.02 2.21
N GLU A 51 -6.62 10.34 2.75
CA GLU A 51 -7.68 11.00 3.53
C GLU A 51 -7.12 11.67 4.77
N TYR A 52 -6.23 10.99 5.49
CA TYR A 52 -5.55 11.58 6.65
C TYR A 52 -4.79 12.85 6.26
N ARG A 53 -4.00 12.83 5.19
CA ARG A 53 -3.28 14.03 4.72
C ARG A 53 -4.23 15.18 4.34
N ARG A 54 -5.38 14.89 3.73
CA ARG A 54 -6.37 15.91 3.37
C ARG A 54 -6.94 16.65 4.59
N GLN A 55 -6.97 16.03 5.76
CA GLN A 55 -7.42 16.71 7.00
C GLN A 55 -6.46 17.82 7.47
N PHE A 56 -5.20 17.79 7.01
CA PHE A 56 -4.17 18.78 7.36
C PHE A 56 -3.77 19.66 6.16
N ALA A 57 -4.41 19.48 5.00
CA ALA A 57 -4.22 20.36 3.87
C ALA A 57 -4.97 21.68 4.16
N VAL A 58 -4.21 22.72 4.49
CA VAL A 58 -4.68 24.11 4.67
C VAL A 58 -4.88 24.76 3.32
#